data_AF-A0A0G4GHZ2-F1
#
_entry.id   AF-A0A0G4GHZ2-F1
#
_cell.length_a   1.000
_cell.length_b   1.000
_cell.length_c   1.000
_cell.angle_alpha   90.00
_cell.angle_beta   90.00
_cell.angle_gamma   90.00
#
_symmetry.space_group_name_H-M   'P 1'
#
loop_
_entity.id
_entity.type
_entity.pdbx_description
1 polymer ?
#
loop_
_entity_poly.entity_id
_entity_poly.type
_entity_poly.pdbx_seq_one_letter_code
_entity_poly.pdbx_strand_id
1 'polypeptide(L)'
;MAQSSSAASQAPPLPPGCRHLNDVYIVPDEGVSALSRQLLEGCIRRTFRDAAQFTQLIEQGADPRAVGGLRVHGTSGRCTLSRCSCLCLAIDSQTNVAFLDADGYFPAIVRVVLPQWSSRQLQRDVINALIDGGAEMNGGGFEQRPITVAVRAGSEATVEALLARQANLRGLRVIYELPDIGSAAPPATRDYEAALMSIYRRLLRHDSTLAAERVGGNSLIHLAATARSIFSQSFIDAYLTLVTSHGADMTATDDIGRTPLHWAARTGSHCVAHWLCRQLTAYDVNRGMPNETPLAVAAHELDFYRRQYQGERRQRRIRAHKTTIGVLLRGGAAPSIARMPTATEGQRRQRQLVLAEYATVLSELSEVVMSAINGALAPQRDHSMLLARLLPLAPHHDGAHPHPSPSNMAFGPHEAEAIAWKIGAFLH
;
A
#
# COMPACT_ATOMS: atom_id res chain seq x y z
N MET A 1 -7.05 50.52 -24.22
CA MET A 1 -6.15 49.36 -24.05
C MET A 1 -6.86 48.35 -23.15
N ALA A 2 -7.57 47.40 -23.73
CA ALA A 2 -8.22 46.33 -22.99
C ALA A 2 -7.25 45.13 -22.98
N GLN A 3 -6.72 44.81 -21.80
CA GLN A 3 -5.91 43.60 -21.61
C GLN A 3 -6.84 42.39 -21.55
N SER A 4 -6.62 41.46 -22.47
CA SER A 4 -7.20 40.13 -22.51
C SER A 4 -6.71 39.29 -21.32
N SER A 5 -7.59 38.98 -20.36
CA SER A 5 -7.33 37.93 -19.38
C SER A 5 -7.59 36.58 -20.04
N SER A 6 -6.53 36.00 -20.61
CA SER A 6 -6.47 34.59 -20.96
C SER A 6 -6.52 33.77 -19.67
N ALA A 7 -7.73 33.34 -19.28
CA ALA A 7 -7.90 32.26 -18.32
C ALA A 7 -7.48 30.93 -18.98
N ALA A 8 -6.16 30.71 -19.04
CA ALA A 8 -5.61 29.40 -19.33
C ALA A 8 -6.04 28.47 -18.19
N SER A 9 -6.97 27.56 -18.49
CA SER A 9 -7.32 26.43 -17.64
C SER A 9 -6.03 25.69 -17.29
N GLN A 10 -5.50 25.95 -16.09
CA GLN A 10 -4.33 25.23 -15.60
C GLN A 10 -4.79 23.79 -15.31
N ALA A 11 -4.36 22.86 -16.15
CA ALA A 11 -4.53 21.44 -15.91
C ALA A 11 -3.97 21.11 -14.51
N PRO A 12 -4.62 20.19 -13.76
CA PRO A 12 -4.17 19.84 -12.43
C PRO A 12 -2.69 19.41 -12.45
N PRO A 13 -1.91 19.78 -11.42
CA PRO A 13 -0.48 19.47 -11.39
C PRO A 13 -0.23 17.97 -11.49
N LEU A 14 0.64 17.57 -12.41
CA LEU A 14 0.97 16.16 -12.65
C LEU A 14 1.76 15.56 -11.48
N PRO A 15 1.53 14.28 -11.14
CA PRO A 15 2.42 13.56 -10.24
C PRO A 15 3.86 13.53 -10.78
N PRO A 16 4.88 13.55 -9.91
CA PRO A 16 6.28 13.53 -10.33
C PRO A 16 6.62 12.31 -11.21
N GLY A 17 7.11 12.56 -12.41
CA GLY A 17 7.48 11.52 -13.38
C GLY A 17 6.33 11.07 -14.29
N CYS A 18 5.13 11.63 -14.15
CA CYS A 18 4.03 11.45 -15.11
C CYS A 18 4.10 12.51 -16.23
N ARG A 19 3.46 12.21 -17.36
CA ARG A 19 3.30 13.08 -18.52
C ARG A 19 1.83 13.32 -18.83
N HIS A 20 1.54 14.46 -19.44
CA HIS A 20 0.21 14.70 -20.00
C HIS A 20 0.08 13.96 -21.33
N LEU A 21 -1.15 13.77 -21.78
CA LEU A 21 -1.44 13.21 -23.10
C LEU A 21 -0.76 13.99 -24.24
N ASN A 22 -0.58 15.31 -24.10
CA ASN A 22 0.07 16.14 -25.13
C ASN A 22 1.57 15.83 -25.32
N ASP A 23 2.19 15.15 -24.37
CA ASP A 23 3.60 14.77 -24.45
C ASP A 23 3.79 13.39 -25.10
N VAL A 24 2.69 12.71 -25.45
CA VAL A 24 2.72 11.36 -26.02
C VAL A 24 1.88 11.25 -27.28
N TYR A 25 2.24 10.29 -28.13
CA TYR A 25 1.49 9.93 -29.32
C TYR A 25 1.35 8.42 -29.42
N ILE A 26 0.30 7.99 -30.13
CA ILE A 26 0.08 6.58 -30.40
C ILE A 26 0.82 6.18 -31.68
N VAL A 27 1.48 5.03 -31.61
CA VAL A 27 2.14 4.36 -32.71
C VAL A 27 1.33 3.10 -33.00
N PRO A 28 0.40 3.12 -33.99
CA PRO A 28 -0.35 1.94 -34.35
C PRO A 28 0.57 0.82 -34.81
N ASP A 29 0.16 -0.42 -34.56
CA ASP A 29 0.89 -1.57 -35.04
C ASP A 29 0.85 -1.70 -36.57
N GLU A 30 1.77 -2.49 -37.12
CA GLU A 30 1.80 -2.79 -38.54
C GLU A 30 0.50 -3.48 -38.98
N GLY A 31 -0.13 -2.97 -40.04
CA GLY A 31 -1.42 -3.47 -40.55
C GLY A 31 -2.67 -2.76 -40.00
N VAL A 32 -2.55 -1.83 -39.05
CA VAL A 32 -3.69 -1.04 -38.56
C VAL A 32 -4.18 -0.07 -39.65
N SER A 33 -5.46 -0.19 -40.05
CA SER A 33 -6.08 0.66 -41.07
C SER A 33 -6.26 2.13 -40.61
N ALA A 34 -6.48 3.05 -41.55
CA ALA A 34 -6.70 4.46 -41.21
C ALA A 34 -7.93 4.69 -40.30
N LEU A 35 -9.02 3.95 -40.55
CA LEU A 35 -10.22 3.97 -39.69
C LEU A 35 -9.94 3.43 -38.29
N SER A 36 -9.16 2.34 -38.18
CA SER A 36 -8.76 1.77 -36.89
C SER A 36 -7.79 2.69 -36.13
N ARG A 37 -6.93 3.42 -36.83
CA ARG A 37 -6.09 4.48 -36.25
C ARG A 37 -6.93 5.62 -35.70
N GLN A 38 -7.96 6.05 -36.43
CA GLN A 38 -8.91 7.06 -35.95
C GLN A 38 -9.64 6.58 -34.69
N LEU A 39 -9.99 5.30 -34.62
CA LEU A 39 -10.57 4.68 -33.43
C LEU A 39 -9.62 4.75 -32.22
N LEU A 40 -8.36 4.35 -32.40
CA LEU A 40 -7.31 4.42 -31.37
C LEU A 40 -7.05 5.85 -30.87
N GLU A 41 -6.85 6.78 -31.81
CA GLU A 41 -6.59 8.19 -31.51
C GLU A 41 -7.79 8.86 -30.84
N GLY A 42 -9.00 8.54 -31.29
CA GLY A 42 -10.20 9.09 -30.70
C GLY A 42 -10.54 8.51 -29.34
N CYS A 43 -10.19 7.24 -29.07
CA CYS A 43 -10.23 6.67 -27.72
C CYS A 43 -9.33 7.49 -26.81
N ILE A 44 -8.02 7.53 -27.05
CA ILE A 44 -7.06 8.13 -26.13
C ILE A 44 -7.26 9.64 -25.94
N ARG A 45 -7.65 10.37 -27.01
CA ARG A 45 -7.90 11.82 -26.96
C ARG A 45 -9.32 12.19 -26.54
N ARG A 46 -10.21 11.21 -26.33
CA ARG A 46 -11.61 11.43 -25.95
C ARG A 46 -12.35 12.34 -26.93
N THR A 47 -12.10 12.18 -28.24
CA THR A 47 -12.66 13.09 -29.27
C THR A 47 -14.13 12.82 -29.57
N PHE A 48 -14.60 11.62 -29.25
CA PHE A 48 -15.96 11.20 -29.51
C PHE A 48 -16.92 11.75 -28.45
N ARG A 49 -18.08 12.22 -28.90
CA ARG A 49 -19.12 12.80 -28.01
C ARG A 49 -20.29 11.85 -27.77
N ASP A 50 -20.38 10.80 -28.58
CA ASP A 50 -21.47 9.82 -28.58
C ASP A 50 -20.91 8.45 -28.97
N ALA A 51 -21.42 7.40 -28.32
CA ALA A 51 -21.11 6.01 -28.64
C ALA A 51 -21.53 5.63 -30.07
N ALA A 52 -22.57 6.27 -30.64
CA ALA A 52 -22.97 6.04 -32.02
C ALA A 52 -21.83 6.32 -33.04
N GLN A 53 -20.95 7.28 -32.74
CA GLN A 53 -19.78 7.57 -33.59
C GLN A 53 -18.78 6.40 -33.61
N PHE A 54 -18.69 5.64 -32.52
CA PHE A 54 -17.86 4.42 -32.47
C PHE A 54 -18.48 3.29 -33.26
N THR A 55 -19.76 3.03 -33.04
CA THR A 55 -20.50 1.98 -33.75
C THR A 55 -20.42 2.22 -35.25
N GLN A 56 -20.61 3.47 -35.71
CA GLN A 56 -20.49 3.83 -37.11
C GLN A 56 -19.09 3.59 -37.68
N LEU A 57 -18.02 3.91 -36.94
CA LEU A 57 -16.66 3.63 -37.40
C LEU A 57 -16.39 2.12 -37.50
N ILE A 58 -16.88 1.34 -36.54
CA ILE A 58 -16.76 -0.13 -36.55
C ILE A 58 -17.53 -0.71 -37.74
N GLU A 59 -18.75 -0.23 -38.00
CA GLU A 59 -19.56 -0.61 -39.17
C GLU A 59 -18.88 -0.25 -40.51
N GLN A 60 -18.14 0.85 -40.56
CA GLN A 60 -17.33 1.26 -41.72
C GLN A 60 -16.04 0.42 -41.90
N GLY A 61 -15.77 -0.53 -41.00
CA GLY A 61 -14.62 -1.43 -41.07
C GLY A 61 -13.42 -1.01 -40.21
N ALA A 62 -13.61 -0.14 -39.21
CA ALA A 62 -12.60 0.03 -38.16
C ALA A 62 -12.53 -1.25 -37.31
N ASP A 63 -11.32 -1.76 -37.08
CA ASP A 63 -11.10 -2.93 -36.24
C ASP A 63 -11.02 -2.51 -34.76
N PRO A 64 -11.97 -2.90 -33.90
CA PRO A 64 -11.92 -2.60 -32.47
C PRO A 64 -10.83 -3.40 -31.73
N ARG A 65 -10.20 -4.38 -32.40
CA ARG A 65 -9.02 -5.12 -31.89
C ARG A 65 -7.71 -4.42 -32.21
N ALA A 66 -7.74 -3.26 -32.87
CA ALA A 66 -6.54 -2.50 -33.14
C ALA A 66 -5.75 -2.20 -31.86
N VAL A 67 -4.43 -2.32 -31.97
CA VAL A 67 -3.48 -2.09 -30.90
C VAL A 67 -2.46 -1.06 -31.37
N GLY A 68 -2.00 -0.25 -30.42
CA GLY A 68 -0.90 0.68 -30.64
C GLY A 68 -0.05 0.89 -29.41
N GLY A 69 1.22 1.21 -29.61
CA GLY A 69 2.13 1.59 -28.53
C GLY A 69 1.99 3.07 -28.17
N LEU A 70 2.02 3.40 -26.88
CA LEU A 70 2.16 4.79 -26.43
C LEU A 70 3.62 5.18 -26.37
N ARG A 71 3.96 6.36 -26.90
CA ARG A 71 5.34 6.85 -26.96
C ARG A 71 5.45 8.33 -26.61
N VAL A 72 6.50 8.67 -25.87
CA VAL A 72 6.84 10.06 -25.55
C VAL A 72 7.45 10.76 -26.76
N HIS A 73 7.04 12.01 -27.03
CA HIS A 73 7.61 12.83 -28.09
C HIS A 73 9.14 12.94 -27.98
N GLY A 74 9.82 12.90 -29.12
CA GLY A 74 11.29 13.00 -29.19
C GLY A 74 12.06 11.68 -28.94
N THR A 75 11.36 10.55 -28.81
CA THR A 75 11.99 9.21 -28.65
C THR A 75 11.82 8.35 -29.89
N SER A 76 12.78 7.45 -30.16
CA SER A 76 12.81 6.55 -31.32
C SER A 76 13.04 5.09 -30.87
N GLY A 77 12.51 4.11 -31.64
CA GLY A 77 12.59 2.68 -31.32
C GLY A 77 11.28 1.92 -31.63
N ARG A 78 11.23 0.60 -31.38
CA ARG A 78 9.96 -0.17 -31.38
C ARG A 78 9.26 -0.02 -30.02
N CYS A 79 7.95 0.16 -30.02
CA CYS A 79 7.18 0.08 -28.78
C CYS A 79 6.92 -1.39 -28.44
N THR A 80 7.62 -1.92 -27.44
CA THR A 80 7.51 -3.34 -27.08
C THR A 80 6.77 -3.57 -25.77
N LEU A 81 6.66 -2.56 -24.91
CA LEU A 81 6.13 -2.71 -23.54
C LEU A 81 4.81 -1.95 -23.30
N SER A 82 4.50 -0.93 -24.12
CA SER A 82 3.33 -0.04 -23.95
C SER A 82 2.16 -0.29 -24.92
N ARG A 83 1.97 -1.53 -25.41
CA ARG A 83 0.91 -1.85 -26.38
C ARG A 83 -0.46 -1.84 -25.71
N CYS A 84 -1.32 -0.91 -26.14
CA CYS A 84 -2.67 -0.71 -25.62
C CYS A 84 -3.71 -0.95 -26.72
N SER A 85 -4.77 -1.69 -26.41
CA SER A 85 -5.94 -1.82 -27.29
C SER A 85 -6.86 -0.60 -27.20
N CYS A 86 -7.75 -0.43 -28.17
CA CYS A 86 -8.84 0.57 -28.09
C CYS A 86 -9.58 0.52 -26.74
N LEU A 87 -9.85 -0.70 -26.27
CA LEU A 87 -10.55 -0.93 -25.00
C LEU A 87 -9.75 -0.40 -23.80
N CYS A 88 -8.44 -0.64 -23.73
CA CYS A 88 -7.58 -0.10 -22.67
C CYS A 88 -7.48 1.42 -22.71
N LEU A 89 -7.40 2.00 -23.91
CA LEU A 89 -7.30 3.45 -24.10
C LEU A 89 -8.59 4.17 -23.71
N ALA A 90 -9.75 3.52 -23.82
CA ALA A 90 -11.05 4.09 -23.48
C ALA A 90 -11.35 4.10 -21.96
N ILE A 91 -10.51 3.49 -21.13
CA ILE A 91 -10.71 3.45 -19.68
C ILE A 91 -10.31 4.79 -19.05
N ASP A 92 -11.14 5.29 -18.14
CA ASP A 92 -10.86 6.45 -17.29
C ASP A 92 -10.48 6.02 -15.86
N SER A 93 -9.67 6.85 -15.22
CA SER A 93 -9.41 6.77 -13.77
C SER A 93 -10.16 7.87 -13.03
N GLN A 94 -11.11 7.50 -12.18
CA GLN A 94 -11.95 8.45 -11.42
C GLN A 94 -11.13 9.30 -10.43
N THR A 95 -10.00 8.78 -9.98
CA THR A 95 -9.08 9.42 -9.04
C THR A 95 -7.91 10.11 -9.74
N ASN A 96 -7.95 10.20 -11.08
CA ASN A 96 -6.92 10.80 -11.92
C ASN A 96 -5.52 10.17 -11.71
N VAL A 97 -5.48 8.89 -11.34
CA VAL A 97 -4.23 8.14 -11.19
C VAL A 97 -3.67 7.86 -12.58
N ALA A 98 -2.36 8.05 -12.76
CA ALA A 98 -1.70 7.66 -14.00
C ALA A 98 -1.56 6.14 -14.04
N PHE A 99 -2.27 5.48 -14.96
CA PHE A 99 -2.34 4.02 -15.00
C PHE A 99 -1.84 3.41 -16.32
N LEU A 100 -1.73 4.19 -17.40
CA LEU A 100 -1.10 3.73 -18.64
C LEU A 100 0.37 4.08 -18.70
N ASP A 101 1.12 3.20 -19.36
CA ASP A 101 2.56 3.28 -19.53
C ASP A 101 2.86 3.67 -20.97
N ALA A 102 3.82 4.58 -21.18
CA ALA A 102 4.33 4.99 -22.47
C ALA A 102 5.84 4.77 -22.53
N ASP A 103 6.32 4.37 -23.72
CA ASP A 103 7.74 4.14 -23.96
C ASP A 103 8.45 5.49 -24.11
N GLY A 104 9.44 5.72 -23.24
CA GLY A 104 10.33 6.88 -23.23
C GLY A 104 11.76 6.54 -23.68
N TYR A 105 12.73 7.40 -23.34
CA TYR A 105 14.15 7.12 -23.62
C TYR A 105 14.57 5.93 -22.75
N PHE A 106 14.94 4.82 -23.39
CA PHE A 106 15.29 3.58 -22.68
C PHE A 106 16.32 3.86 -21.57
N PRO A 107 16.07 3.42 -20.32
CA PRO A 107 15.07 2.46 -19.85
C PRO A 107 13.79 3.08 -19.24
N ALA A 108 13.40 4.30 -19.61
CA ALA A 108 12.29 5.01 -18.96
C ALA A 108 10.91 4.63 -19.54
N ILE A 109 10.15 3.83 -18.79
CA ILE A 109 8.69 3.79 -18.91
C ILE A 109 8.13 5.03 -18.19
N VAL A 110 7.23 5.75 -18.85
CA VAL A 110 6.65 6.98 -18.34
C VAL A 110 5.14 6.83 -18.25
N ARG A 111 4.56 7.25 -17.12
CA ARG A 111 3.10 7.14 -16.95
C ARG A 111 2.37 8.31 -17.55
N VAL A 112 1.22 8.02 -18.16
CA VAL A 112 0.40 9.01 -18.83
C VAL A 112 -0.87 9.24 -18.03
N VAL A 113 -1.16 10.51 -17.72
CA VAL A 113 -2.47 10.93 -17.22
C VAL A 113 -3.36 11.21 -18.43
N LEU A 114 -4.42 10.42 -18.56
CA LEU A 114 -5.40 10.59 -19.63
C LEU A 114 -6.48 11.61 -19.25
N PRO A 115 -7.03 12.34 -20.23
CA PRO A 115 -8.27 13.08 -20.04
C PRO A 115 -9.43 12.12 -19.71
N GLN A 116 -10.46 12.65 -19.06
CA GLN A 116 -11.69 11.92 -18.78
C GLN A 116 -12.70 12.11 -19.91
N TRP A 117 -13.58 11.13 -20.12
CA TRP A 117 -14.80 11.32 -20.90
C TRP A 117 -15.66 12.42 -20.28
N SER A 118 -16.51 13.04 -21.11
CA SER A 118 -17.42 14.11 -20.67
C SER A 118 -18.42 13.64 -19.61
N SER A 119 -18.74 12.34 -19.57
CA SER A 119 -19.57 11.74 -18.53
C SER A 119 -19.22 10.26 -18.32
N ARG A 120 -19.54 9.76 -17.12
CA ARG A 120 -19.42 8.33 -16.79
C ARG A 120 -20.32 7.46 -17.67
N GLN A 121 -21.47 8.00 -18.09
CA GLN A 121 -22.38 7.29 -18.97
C GLN A 121 -21.76 7.11 -20.35
N LEU A 122 -21.17 8.18 -20.91
CA LEU A 122 -20.47 8.10 -22.18
C LEU A 122 -19.31 7.09 -22.13
N GLN A 123 -18.48 7.10 -21.07
CA GLN A 123 -17.43 6.08 -20.91
C GLN A 123 -18.03 4.67 -20.97
N ARG A 124 -19.11 4.42 -20.21
CA ARG A 124 -19.77 3.11 -20.19
C ARG A 124 -20.29 2.71 -21.56
N ASP A 125 -20.93 3.63 -22.27
CA ASP A 125 -21.50 3.37 -23.60
C ASP A 125 -20.38 3.07 -24.62
N VAL A 126 -19.26 3.79 -24.55
CA VAL A 126 -18.08 3.54 -25.38
C VAL A 126 -17.45 2.18 -25.07
N ILE A 127 -17.26 1.84 -23.79
CA ILE A 127 -16.72 0.54 -23.39
C ILE A 127 -17.62 -0.59 -23.87
N ASN A 128 -18.94 -0.46 -23.72
CA ASN A 128 -19.90 -1.45 -24.21
C ASN A 128 -19.86 -1.57 -25.74
N ALA A 129 -19.89 -0.45 -26.47
CA ALA A 129 -19.82 -0.45 -27.93
C ALA A 129 -18.54 -1.10 -28.46
N LEU A 130 -17.39 -0.86 -27.83
CA LEU A 130 -16.13 -1.51 -28.19
C LEU A 130 -16.19 -3.02 -27.97
N ILE A 131 -16.73 -3.47 -26.83
CA ILE A 131 -16.82 -4.90 -26.55
C ILE A 131 -17.84 -5.58 -27.47
N ASP A 132 -19.00 -4.96 -27.70
CA ASP A 132 -20.05 -5.48 -28.59
C ASP A 132 -19.60 -5.49 -30.06
N GLY A 133 -18.73 -4.54 -30.44
CA GLY A 133 -18.03 -4.54 -31.73
C GLY A 133 -16.93 -5.61 -31.87
N GLY A 134 -16.61 -6.34 -30.79
CA GLY A 134 -15.66 -7.45 -30.83
C GLY A 134 -14.23 -7.12 -30.40
N ALA A 135 -14.02 -6.02 -29.65
CA ALA A 135 -12.73 -5.72 -29.02
C ALA A 135 -12.24 -6.91 -28.17
N GLU A 136 -10.94 -7.20 -28.23
CA GLU A 136 -10.36 -8.29 -27.46
C GLU A 136 -10.34 -7.97 -25.96
N MET A 137 -11.20 -8.64 -25.19
CA MET A 137 -11.26 -8.49 -23.73
C MET A 137 -10.04 -9.07 -23.00
N ASN A 138 -9.37 -10.03 -23.62
CA ASN A 138 -8.21 -10.75 -23.07
C ASN A 138 -6.91 -10.43 -23.83
N GLY A 139 -6.97 -9.54 -24.82
CA GLY A 139 -5.84 -9.16 -25.66
C GLY A 139 -4.83 -8.29 -24.94
N GLY A 140 -3.61 -8.22 -25.48
CA GLY A 140 -2.48 -7.47 -24.91
C GLY A 140 -1.60 -8.29 -23.96
N GLY A 141 -0.42 -7.74 -23.64
CA GLY A 141 0.49 -8.34 -22.66
C GLY A 141 -0.10 -8.37 -21.25
N PHE A 142 0.50 -9.14 -20.33
CA PHE A 142 -0.01 -9.34 -18.95
C PHE A 142 -0.35 -8.03 -18.20
N GLU A 143 0.41 -6.96 -18.43
CA GLU A 143 0.22 -5.65 -17.78
C GLU A 143 -0.80 -4.74 -18.47
N GLN A 144 -1.13 -5.01 -19.74
CA GLN A 144 -1.99 -4.16 -20.58
C GLN A 144 -3.30 -4.85 -20.98
N ARG A 145 -3.70 -5.92 -20.27
CA ARG A 145 -5.02 -6.49 -20.43
C ARG A 145 -6.10 -5.52 -19.93
N PRO A 146 -7.25 -5.41 -20.61
CA PRO A 146 -8.33 -4.49 -20.24
C PRO A 146 -8.74 -4.55 -18.76
N ILE A 147 -8.87 -5.76 -18.20
CA ILE A 147 -9.24 -5.94 -16.79
C ILE A 147 -8.14 -5.46 -15.84
N THR A 148 -6.86 -5.71 -16.15
CA THR A 148 -5.72 -5.23 -15.37
C THR A 148 -5.67 -3.70 -15.38
N VAL A 149 -5.86 -3.10 -16.56
CA VAL A 149 -5.90 -1.64 -16.74
C VAL A 149 -7.08 -1.02 -15.98
N ALA A 150 -8.26 -1.66 -16.01
CA ALA A 150 -9.43 -1.22 -15.26
C ALA A 150 -9.21 -1.24 -13.73
N VAL A 151 -8.56 -2.29 -13.20
CA VAL A 151 -8.17 -2.37 -11.78
C VAL A 151 -7.17 -1.27 -11.43
N ARG A 152 -6.09 -1.10 -12.21
CA ARG A 152 -5.09 -0.03 -12.00
C ARG A 152 -5.72 1.36 -12.04
N ALA A 153 -6.69 1.59 -12.92
CA ALA A 153 -7.40 2.85 -13.03
C ALA A 153 -8.40 3.09 -11.87
N GLY A 154 -8.77 2.06 -11.11
CA GLY A 154 -9.86 2.13 -10.12
C GLY A 154 -11.23 2.25 -10.78
N SER A 155 -11.41 1.70 -11.99
CA SER A 155 -12.61 1.87 -12.80
C SER A 155 -13.65 0.77 -12.52
N GLU A 156 -14.47 0.96 -11.49
CA GLU A 156 -15.49 -0.01 -11.09
C GLU A 156 -16.45 -0.38 -12.23
N ALA A 157 -16.94 0.61 -12.98
CA ALA A 157 -17.88 0.40 -14.08
C ALA A 157 -17.27 -0.45 -15.22
N THR A 158 -15.99 -0.27 -15.52
CA THR A 158 -15.30 -1.06 -16.55
C THR A 158 -15.09 -2.48 -16.07
N VAL A 159 -14.70 -2.68 -14.79
CA VAL A 159 -14.58 -4.01 -14.19
C VAL A 159 -15.93 -4.73 -14.25
N GLU A 160 -17.03 -4.07 -13.90
CA GLU A 160 -18.39 -4.64 -14.02
C GLU A 160 -18.70 -5.09 -15.45
N ALA A 161 -18.46 -4.23 -16.44
CA ALA A 161 -18.74 -4.52 -17.84
C ALA A 161 -17.93 -5.71 -18.37
N LEU A 162 -16.66 -5.84 -17.93
CA LEU A 162 -15.78 -6.93 -18.30
C LEU A 162 -16.17 -8.25 -17.61
N LEU A 163 -16.54 -8.21 -16.33
CA LEU A 163 -17.01 -9.39 -15.60
C LEU A 163 -18.32 -9.93 -16.18
N ALA A 164 -19.26 -9.04 -16.54
CA ALA A 164 -20.53 -9.43 -17.18
C ALA A 164 -20.33 -10.20 -18.49
N ARG A 165 -19.18 -10.02 -19.14
CA ARG A 165 -18.81 -10.69 -20.40
C ARG A 165 -17.70 -11.75 -20.21
N GLN A 166 -17.53 -12.25 -18.99
CA GLN A 166 -16.65 -13.36 -18.65
C GLN A 166 -15.17 -13.12 -19.04
N ALA A 167 -14.67 -11.89 -18.85
CA ALA A 167 -13.24 -11.61 -19.00
C ALA A 167 -12.40 -12.59 -18.16
N ASN A 168 -11.30 -13.09 -18.71
CA ASN A 168 -10.47 -14.10 -18.04
C ASN A 168 -9.66 -13.46 -16.91
N LEU A 169 -9.86 -13.96 -15.69
CA LEU A 169 -9.21 -13.47 -14.47
C LEU A 169 -8.00 -14.31 -14.04
N ARG A 170 -7.74 -15.44 -14.69
CA ARG A 170 -6.74 -16.45 -14.32
C ARG A 170 -5.39 -16.25 -15.00
N GLY A 171 -4.34 -16.68 -14.31
CA GLY A 171 -2.96 -16.58 -14.76
C GLY A 171 -2.45 -15.13 -14.82
N LEU A 172 -3.15 -14.22 -14.13
CA LEU A 172 -2.90 -12.79 -14.22
C LEU A 172 -2.25 -12.26 -12.95
N ARG A 173 -0.92 -12.35 -12.94
CA ARG A 173 -0.06 -11.80 -11.88
C ARG A 173 -0.42 -10.36 -11.48
N VAL A 174 -0.86 -9.55 -12.45
CA VAL A 174 -0.98 -8.08 -12.34
C VAL A 174 -2.39 -7.61 -11.93
N ILE A 175 -3.44 -8.46 -12.00
CA ILE A 175 -4.78 -8.08 -11.51
C ILE A 175 -4.77 -7.91 -9.99
N TYR A 176 -3.96 -8.71 -9.31
CA TYR A 176 -3.99 -8.83 -7.85
C TYR A 176 -2.77 -8.22 -7.17
N GLU A 177 -1.72 -7.88 -7.94
CA GLU A 177 -0.66 -7.03 -7.45
C GLU A 177 -1.25 -5.63 -7.23
N LEU A 178 -1.05 -5.09 -6.02
CA LEU A 178 -1.47 -3.73 -5.73
C LEU A 178 -0.81 -2.79 -6.76
N PRO A 179 -1.55 -1.90 -7.42
CA PRO A 179 -1.02 -1.09 -8.52
C PRO A 179 0.27 -0.36 -8.10
N ASP A 180 1.38 -0.62 -8.79
CA ASP A 180 2.61 0.14 -8.57
C ASP A 180 2.43 1.53 -9.17
N ILE A 181 2.10 2.56 -8.39
CA ILE A 181 1.98 3.95 -8.88
C ILE A 181 3.37 4.63 -8.98
N GLY A 182 4.45 3.87 -8.78
CA GLY A 182 5.82 4.31 -9.06
C GLY A 182 6.41 4.99 -7.83
N SER A 183 7.72 4.82 -7.60
CA SER A 183 8.37 5.24 -6.34
C SER A 183 8.34 6.75 -6.04
N ALA A 184 7.95 7.57 -7.01
CA ALA A 184 7.88 9.03 -6.90
C ALA A 184 6.43 9.56 -6.79
N ALA A 185 5.42 8.71 -6.90
CA ALA A 185 4.03 9.12 -6.78
C ALA A 185 3.66 9.51 -5.35
N PRO A 186 2.68 10.41 -5.16
CA PRO A 186 2.10 10.67 -3.86
C PRO A 186 1.45 9.40 -3.28
N PRO A 187 1.22 9.36 -1.95
CA PRO A 187 0.42 8.32 -1.33
C PRO A 187 -0.94 8.16 -2.03
N ALA A 188 -1.48 6.94 -2.03
CA ALA A 188 -2.80 6.66 -2.57
C ALA A 188 -3.85 7.53 -1.85
N THR A 189 -4.80 8.08 -2.61
CA THR A 189 -5.93 8.81 -2.03
C THR A 189 -6.90 7.82 -1.40
N ARG A 190 -7.64 8.26 -0.37
CA ARG A 190 -8.68 7.42 0.27
C ARG A 190 -9.74 6.95 -0.72
N ASP A 191 -10.10 7.80 -1.68
CA ASP A 191 -11.08 7.47 -2.72
C ASP A 191 -10.56 6.37 -3.64
N TYR A 192 -9.27 6.40 -3.99
CA TYR A 192 -8.65 5.35 -4.79
C TYR A 192 -8.55 4.03 -4.01
N GLU A 193 -8.16 4.08 -2.74
CA GLU A 193 -8.17 2.91 -1.85
C GLU A 193 -9.58 2.30 -1.72
N ALA A 194 -10.61 3.14 -1.59
CA ALA A 194 -12.00 2.69 -1.52
C ALA A 194 -12.45 2.02 -2.83
N ALA A 195 -12.15 2.63 -3.98
CA ALA A 195 -12.47 2.08 -5.30
C ALA A 195 -11.76 0.73 -5.53
N LEU A 196 -10.45 0.65 -5.23
CA LEU A 196 -9.70 -0.61 -5.32
C LEU A 196 -10.29 -1.69 -4.41
N MET A 197 -10.64 -1.34 -3.17
CA MET A 197 -11.25 -2.29 -2.24
C MET A 197 -12.62 -2.78 -2.73
N SER A 198 -13.44 -1.90 -3.32
CA SER A 198 -14.72 -2.27 -3.96
C SER A 198 -14.48 -3.28 -5.09
N ILE A 199 -13.49 -3.02 -5.95
CA ILE A 199 -13.08 -3.89 -7.06
C ILE A 199 -12.62 -5.26 -6.53
N TYR A 200 -11.70 -5.32 -5.57
CA TYR A 200 -11.20 -6.60 -5.05
C TYR A 200 -12.30 -7.45 -4.41
N ARG A 201 -13.21 -6.83 -3.64
CA ARG A 201 -14.38 -7.52 -3.09
C ARG A 201 -15.24 -8.11 -4.20
N ARG A 202 -15.42 -7.37 -5.29
CA ARG A 202 -16.23 -7.82 -6.42
C ARG A 202 -15.58 -8.97 -7.19
N LEU A 203 -14.28 -8.88 -7.46
CA LEU A 203 -13.51 -9.95 -8.11
C LEU A 203 -13.59 -11.25 -7.29
N LEU A 204 -13.39 -11.18 -5.96
CA LEU A 204 -13.43 -12.34 -5.09
C LEU A 204 -14.85 -12.89 -4.83
N ARG A 205 -15.88 -12.04 -4.92
CA ARG A 205 -17.28 -12.50 -4.93
C ARG A 205 -17.61 -13.24 -6.23
N HIS A 206 -17.04 -12.80 -7.35
CA HIS A 206 -17.25 -13.44 -8.64
C HIS A 206 -16.50 -14.77 -8.74
N ASP A 207 -15.26 -14.83 -8.29
CA ASP A 207 -14.48 -16.07 -8.18
C ASP A 207 -13.58 -16.01 -6.93
N SER A 208 -14.00 -16.71 -5.86
CA SER A 208 -13.26 -16.73 -4.60
C SER A 208 -11.92 -17.46 -4.71
N THR A 209 -11.81 -18.40 -5.63
CA THR A 209 -10.62 -19.24 -5.78
C THR A 209 -9.46 -18.50 -6.46
N LEU A 210 -9.67 -17.25 -6.87
CA LEU A 210 -8.62 -16.30 -7.24
C LEU A 210 -7.69 -15.98 -6.06
N ALA A 211 -8.21 -15.96 -4.83
CA ALA A 211 -7.41 -15.65 -3.64
C ALA A 211 -6.31 -16.69 -3.36
N ALA A 212 -6.60 -17.96 -3.65
CA ALA A 212 -5.68 -19.08 -3.47
C ALA A 212 -4.75 -19.31 -4.68
N GLU A 213 -4.90 -18.53 -5.75
CA GLU A 213 -4.12 -18.70 -6.97
C GLU A 213 -2.64 -18.41 -6.72
N ARG A 214 -1.78 -19.22 -7.37
CA ARG A 214 -0.34 -19.07 -7.31
C ARG A 214 0.19 -18.84 -8.71
N VAL A 215 0.99 -17.78 -8.89
CA VAL A 215 1.58 -17.43 -10.18
C VAL A 215 3.10 -17.46 -10.06
N GLY A 216 3.74 -18.44 -10.71
CA GLY A 216 5.19 -18.67 -10.60
C GLY A 216 5.64 -18.88 -9.14
N GLY A 217 4.95 -19.77 -8.42
CA GLY A 217 5.18 -20.03 -6.99
C GLY A 217 4.72 -18.93 -6.04
N ASN A 218 4.37 -17.73 -6.50
CA ASN A 218 4.01 -16.64 -5.60
C ASN A 218 2.51 -16.66 -5.28
N SER A 219 2.16 -16.63 -3.99
CA SER A 219 0.78 -16.35 -3.55
C SER A 219 0.47 -14.85 -3.67
N LEU A 220 -0.82 -14.48 -3.61
CA LEU A 220 -1.22 -13.06 -3.64
C LEU A 220 -0.52 -12.20 -2.57
N ILE A 221 -0.22 -12.77 -1.41
CA ILE A 221 0.42 -12.03 -0.33
C ILE A 221 1.91 -11.77 -0.65
N HIS A 222 2.57 -12.65 -1.41
CA HIS A 222 3.91 -12.36 -1.92
C HIS A 222 3.89 -11.14 -2.86
N LEU A 223 2.89 -11.08 -3.74
CA LEU A 223 2.70 -9.95 -4.66
C LEU A 223 2.29 -8.68 -3.91
N ALA A 224 1.48 -8.76 -2.86
CA ALA A 224 1.19 -7.61 -2.01
C ALA A 224 2.45 -7.05 -1.34
N ALA A 225 3.43 -7.91 -1.03
CA ALA A 225 4.70 -7.50 -0.47
C ALA A 225 5.63 -6.80 -1.47
N THR A 226 5.45 -6.97 -2.79
CA THR A 226 6.21 -6.20 -3.81
C THR A 226 5.69 -4.78 -3.98
N ALA A 227 4.44 -4.54 -3.59
CA ALA A 227 3.82 -3.23 -3.66
C ALA A 227 4.60 -2.22 -2.80
N ARG A 228 4.92 -1.07 -3.40
CA ARG A 228 5.57 0.02 -2.67
C ARG A 228 4.59 0.60 -1.64
N SER A 229 5.11 1.05 -0.49
CA SER A 229 4.34 1.62 0.64
C SER A 229 3.69 2.98 0.32
N ILE A 230 2.82 3.04 -0.69
CA ILE A 230 1.98 4.20 -1.00
C ILE A 230 0.58 4.08 -0.39
N PHE A 231 0.19 2.87 0.01
CA PHE A 231 -1.11 2.59 0.60
C PHE A 231 -1.06 2.75 2.13
N SER A 232 -2.19 3.11 2.70
CA SER A 232 -2.40 3.20 4.14
C SER A 232 -2.32 1.82 4.80
N GLN A 233 -1.90 1.78 6.08
CA GLN A 233 -1.92 0.54 6.86
C GLN A 233 -3.32 -0.08 6.90
N SER A 234 -4.36 0.74 7.08
CA SER A 234 -5.76 0.29 7.11
C SER A 234 -6.20 -0.39 5.82
N PHE A 235 -5.77 0.13 4.66
CA PHE A 235 -6.09 -0.49 3.38
C PHE A 235 -5.37 -1.83 3.21
N ILE A 236 -4.07 -1.89 3.54
CA ILE A 236 -3.30 -3.14 3.49
C ILE A 236 -3.89 -4.19 4.42
N ASP A 237 -4.24 -3.82 5.65
CA ASP A 237 -4.88 -4.71 6.62
C ASP A 237 -6.21 -5.25 6.09
N ALA A 238 -7.06 -4.38 5.52
CA ALA A 238 -8.34 -4.77 4.95
C ALA A 238 -8.17 -5.68 3.72
N TYR A 239 -7.20 -5.39 2.85
CA TYR A 239 -6.91 -6.18 1.66
C TYR A 239 -6.39 -7.58 2.03
N LEU A 240 -5.41 -7.65 2.94
CA LEU A 240 -4.84 -8.92 3.38
C LEU A 240 -5.87 -9.78 4.13
N THR A 241 -6.72 -9.15 4.95
CA THR A 241 -7.84 -9.84 5.60
C THR A 241 -8.85 -10.37 4.58
N LEU A 242 -9.15 -9.59 3.53
CA LEU A 242 -10.06 -10.00 2.46
C LEU A 242 -9.54 -11.22 1.71
N VAL A 243 -8.29 -11.20 1.21
CA VAL A 243 -7.72 -12.32 0.45
C VAL A 243 -7.54 -13.58 1.32
N THR A 244 -7.13 -13.43 2.58
CA THR A 244 -6.98 -14.59 3.48
C THR A 244 -8.31 -15.21 3.88
N SER A 245 -9.37 -14.42 4.08
CA SER A 245 -10.73 -14.96 4.29
C SER A 245 -11.27 -15.75 3.09
N HIS A 246 -10.68 -15.56 1.90
CA HIS A 246 -11.03 -16.31 0.68
C HIS A 246 -9.98 -17.39 0.34
N GLY A 247 -9.09 -17.76 1.27
CA GLY A 247 -8.21 -18.92 1.14
C GLY A 247 -6.77 -18.61 0.69
N ALA A 248 -6.34 -17.35 0.67
CA ALA A 248 -4.92 -17.03 0.47
C ALA A 248 -4.08 -17.54 1.65
N ASP A 249 -3.08 -18.39 1.37
CA ASP A 249 -2.15 -18.88 2.40
C ASP A 249 -1.04 -17.85 2.69
N MET A 250 -1.03 -17.36 3.94
CA MET A 250 -0.06 -16.40 4.46
C MET A 250 1.30 -17.00 4.81
N THR A 251 1.40 -18.34 4.84
CA THR A 251 2.61 -19.12 5.14
C THR A 251 3.19 -19.84 3.94
N ALA A 252 2.53 -19.74 2.78
CA ALA A 252 2.96 -20.33 1.52
C ALA A 252 4.41 -19.97 1.21
N THR A 253 5.15 -20.87 0.59
CA THR A 253 6.53 -20.61 0.18
C THR A 253 6.66 -20.55 -1.33
N ASP A 254 7.32 -19.53 -1.86
CA ASP A 254 7.71 -19.47 -3.27
C ASP A 254 8.66 -20.62 -3.68
N ASP A 255 9.08 -20.64 -4.94
CA ASP A 255 9.89 -21.71 -5.53
C ASP A 255 11.28 -21.85 -4.90
N ILE A 256 11.74 -20.85 -4.13
CA ILE A 256 13.00 -20.87 -3.38
C ILE A 256 12.78 -20.96 -1.86
N GLY A 257 11.57 -21.30 -1.42
CA GLY A 257 11.27 -21.55 0.00
C GLY A 257 10.98 -20.28 0.81
N ARG A 258 10.85 -19.10 0.19
CA ARG A 258 10.58 -17.85 0.91
C ARG A 258 9.10 -17.66 1.13
N THR A 259 8.73 -17.24 2.34
CA THR A 259 7.35 -16.86 2.69
C THR A 259 7.04 -15.41 2.31
N PRO A 260 5.77 -14.96 2.35
CA PRO A 260 5.44 -13.56 2.11
C PRO A 260 6.16 -12.59 3.07
N LEU A 261 6.46 -13.04 4.30
CA LEU A 261 7.20 -12.23 5.26
C LEU A 261 8.67 -12.01 4.82
N HIS A 262 9.29 -12.99 4.16
CA HIS A 262 10.61 -12.81 3.56
C HIS A 262 10.58 -11.78 2.43
N TRP A 263 9.51 -11.78 1.62
CA TRP A 263 9.33 -10.79 0.56
C TRP A 263 9.13 -9.39 1.15
N ALA A 264 8.28 -9.25 2.18
CA ALA A 264 8.06 -7.97 2.85
C ALA A 264 9.35 -7.42 3.48
N ALA A 265 10.17 -8.30 4.07
CA ALA A 265 11.49 -7.97 4.57
C ALA A 265 12.45 -7.50 3.46
N ARG A 266 12.45 -8.20 2.32
CA ARG A 266 13.32 -7.90 1.16
C ARG A 266 12.98 -6.56 0.50
N THR A 267 11.70 -6.22 0.43
CA THR A 267 11.22 -5.02 -0.27
C THR A 267 11.11 -3.81 0.66
N GLY A 268 11.14 -4.03 1.97
CA GLY A 268 10.90 -3.00 2.98
C GLY A 268 9.40 -2.67 3.14
N SER A 269 8.51 -3.59 2.80
CA SER A 269 7.05 -3.43 2.89
C SER A 269 6.55 -3.59 4.31
N HIS A 270 6.84 -2.59 5.14
CA HIS A 270 6.53 -2.61 6.58
C HIS A 270 5.03 -2.79 6.88
N CYS A 271 4.12 -2.33 6.02
CA CYS A 271 2.68 -2.51 6.25
C CYS A 271 2.24 -3.97 6.14
N VAL A 272 2.76 -4.69 5.14
CA VAL A 272 2.51 -6.12 4.96
C VAL A 272 3.19 -6.92 6.07
N ALA A 273 4.44 -6.58 6.40
CA ALA A 273 5.15 -7.20 7.52
C ALA A 273 4.40 -7.02 8.84
N HIS A 274 3.82 -5.84 9.08
CA HIS A 274 3.08 -5.53 10.30
C HIS A 274 1.82 -6.39 10.44
N TRP A 275 1.03 -6.50 9.36
CA TRP A 275 -0.14 -7.37 9.36
C TRP A 275 0.26 -8.84 9.56
N LEU A 276 1.26 -9.34 8.82
CA LEU A 276 1.74 -10.71 8.92
C LEU A 276 2.23 -11.05 10.33
N CYS A 277 3.04 -10.20 10.96
CA CYS A 277 3.53 -10.45 12.33
C CYS A 277 2.42 -10.56 13.38
N ARG A 278 1.27 -9.94 13.15
CA ARG A 278 0.10 -10.05 14.05
C ARG A 278 -0.68 -11.35 13.88
N GLN A 279 -0.62 -11.96 12.69
CA GLN A 279 -1.35 -13.18 12.36
C GLN A 279 -0.49 -14.44 12.49
N LEU A 280 0.81 -14.31 12.29
CA LEU A 280 1.76 -15.42 12.27
C LEU A 280 2.20 -15.85 13.67
N THR A 281 2.57 -17.12 13.80
CA THR A 281 3.18 -17.63 15.02
C THR A 281 4.64 -17.14 15.16
N ALA A 282 5.19 -17.20 16.37
CA ALA A 282 6.60 -16.89 16.58
C ALA A 282 7.54 -17.78 15.75
N TYR A 283 7.15 -19.04 15.47
CA TYR A 283 7.90 -19.92 14.58
C TYR A 283 7.93 -19.38 13.15
N ASP A 284 6.79 -18.99 12.60
CA ASP A 284 6.67 -18.49 11.23
C ASP A 284 7.39 -17.16 11.02
N VAL A 285 7.37 -16.28 12.02
CA VAL A 285 8.12 -15.00 12.00
C VAL A 285 9.64 -15.22 11.90
N ASN A 286 10.12 -16.31 12.51
CA ASN A 286 11.55 -16.66 12.57
C ASN A 286 11.94 -17.78 11.58
N ARG A 287 11.05 -18.14 10.65
CA ARG A 287 11.24 -19.24 9.70
C ARG A 287 12.40 -18.95 8.75
N GLY A 288 13.10 -20.01 8.32
CA GLY A 288 14.24 -19.92 7.38
C GLY A 288 15.58 -20.18 8.06
N MET A 289 16.63 -20.30 7.24
CA MET A 289 18.00 -20.52 7.71
C MET A 289 18.53 -19.26 8.43
N PRO A 290 19.57 -19.37 9.28
CA PRO A 290 20.13 -18.23 10.01
C PRO A 290 20.41 -16.95 9.21
N ASN A 291 20.89 -17.08 7.97
CA ASN A 291 21.16 -15.99 7.02
C ASN A 291 19.94 -15.60 6.15
N GLU A 292 18.83 -16.33 6.27
CA GLU A 292 17.65 -16.21 5.42
C GLU A 292 16.38 -15.94 6.21
N THR A 293 16.42 -15.83 7.54
CA THR A 293 15.25 -15.35 8.30
C THR A 293 14.76 -14.01 7.76
N PRO A 294 13.46 -13.67 7.87
CA PRO A 294 12.95 -12.38 7.43
C PRO A 294 13.75 -11.21 8.02
N LEU A 295 14.16 -11.30 9.29
CA LEU A 295 15.01 -10.30 9.93
C LEU A 295 16.40 -10.18 9.28
N ALA A 296 17.04 -11.31 8.96
CA ALA A 296 18.33 -11.33 8.28
C ALA A 296 18.23 -10.77 6.85
N VAL A 297 17.16 -11.09 6.12
CA VAL A 297 16.89 -10.55 4.77
C VAL A 297 16.73 -9.02 4.82
N ALA A 298 15.94 -8.49 5.75
CA ALA A 298 15.77 -7.04 5.90
C ALA A 298 17.09 -6.34 6.26
N ALA A 299 17.91 -6.96 7.12
CA ALA A 299 19.22 -6.45 7.50
C ALA A 299 20.21 -6.43 6.32
N HIS A 300 20.19 -7.47 5.49
CA HIS A 300 21.01 -7.56 4.28
C HIS A 300 20.66 -6.45 3.29
N GLU A 301 19.37 -6.25 3.00
CA GLU A 301 18.91 -5.21 2.08
C GLU A 301 19.19 -3.80 2.62
N LEU A 302 19.00 -3.56 3.92
CA LEU A 302 19.36 -2.29 4.55
C LEU A 302 20.86 -1.99 4.37
N ASP A 303 21.71 -2.96 4.63
CA ASP A 303 23.17 -2.85 4.45
C ASP A 303 23.54 -2.58 2.99
N PHE A 304 22.90 -3.28 2.05
CA PHE A 304 23.05 -3.09 0.61
C PHE A 304 22.70 -1.66 0.17
N TYR A 305 21.51 -1.15 0.53
CA TYR A 305 21.10 0.21 0.18
C TYR A 305 21.94 1.30 0.86
N ARG A 306 22.54 1.03 2.03
CA ARG A 306 23.46 1.97 2.66
C ARG A 306 24.76 2.13 1.86
N ARG A 307 25.23 1.09 1.16
CA ARG A 307 26.51 1.12 0.45
C ARG A 307 26.42 1.57 -1.00
N GLN A 308 25.42 1.12 -1.75
CA GLN A 308 25.53 1.12 -3.22
C GLN A 308 24.83 2.29 -3.93
N TYR A 309 23.90 3.00 -3.28
CA TYR A 309 23.08 4.03 -3.93
C TYR A 309 23.27 5.43 -3.33
N GLN A 310 23.34 6.45 -4.19
CA GLN A 310 23.30 7.87 -3.82
C GLN A 310 21.93 8.48 -4.21
N GLY A 311 21.43 9.45 -3.44
CA GLY A 311 20.20 10.23 -3.75
C GLY A 311 18.96 9.95 -2.88
N GLU A 312 17.88 10.71 -3.07
CA GLU A 312 16.67 10.67 -2.23
C GLU A 312 15.95 9.31 -2.19
N ARG A 313 15.97 8.55 -3.30
CA ARG A 313 15.38 7.20 -3.38
C ARG A 313 16.04 6.23 -2.40
N ARG A 314 17.33 6.42 -2.10
CA ARG A 314 18.07 5.65 -1.09
C ARG A 314 17.51 5.91 0.30
N GLN A 315 17.26 7.17 0.65
CA GLN A 315 16.80 7.52 1.99
C GLN A 315 15.41 6.95 2.28
N ARG A 316 14.50 6.95 1.29
CA ARG A 316 13.19 6.29 1.41
C ARG A 316 13.35 4.79 1.64
N ARG A 317 14.22 4.10 0.88
CA ARG A 317 14.46 2.66 1.07
C ARG A 317 15.09 2.36 2.44
N ILE A 318 16.09 3.13 2.87
CA ILE A 318 16.70 2.97 4.19
C ILE A 318 15.64 3.12 5.30
N ARG A 319 14.79 4.15 5.22
CA ARG A 319 13.70 4.35 6.19
C ARG A 319 12.74 3.16 6.18
N ALA A 320 12.30 2.70 5.01
CA ALA A 320 11.38 1.58 4.89
C ALA A 320 11.94 0.28 5.50
N HIS A 321 13.23 -0.02 5.28
CA HIS A 321 13.86 -1.21 5.84
C HIS A 321 14.07 -1.09 7.35
N LYS A 322 14.45 0.09 7.87
CA LYS A 322 14.50 0.34 9.32
C LYS A 322 13.15 0.11 9.98
N THR A 323 12.08 0.68 9.40
CA THR A 323 10.71 0.46 9.88
C THR A 323 10.35 -1.02 9.84
N THR A 324 10.69 -1.72 8.76
CA THR A 324 10.41 -3.16 8.60
C THR A 324 11.15 -4.00 9.63
N ILE A 325 12.44 -3.71 9.91
CA ILE A 325 13.20 -4.36 10.99
C ILE A 325 12.52 -4.12 12.33
N GLY A 326 12.14 -2.88 12.66
CA GLY A 326 11.43 -2.57 13.90
C GLY A 326 10.09 -3.31 14.03
N VAL A 327 9.34 -3.44 12.93
CA VAL A 327 8.10 -4.21 12.88
C VAL A 327 8.36 -5.70 13.15
N LEU A 328 9.36 -6.31 12.50
CA LEU A 328 9.73 -7.71 12.70
C LEU A 328 10.15 -7.96 14.16
N LEU A 329 10.93 -7.05 14.75
CA LEU A 329 11.38 -7.16 16.14
C LEU A 329 10.21 -7.09 17.13
N ARG A 330 9.27 -6.16 16.94
CA ARG A 330 8.02 -6.11 17.73
C ARG A 330 7.13 -7.33 17.49
N GLY A 331 7.21 -7.92 16.30
CA GLY A 331 6.56 -9.17 15.91
C GLY A 331 7.18 -10.45 16.46
N GLY A 332 8.22 -10.36 17.30
CA GLY A 332 8.86 -11.52 17.92
C GLY A 332 10.04 -12.10 17.13
N ALA A 333 10.64 -11.34 16.21
CA ALA A 333 11.83 -11.78 15.47
C ALA A 333 13.16 -11.70 16.26
N ALA A 334 13.15 -11.20 17.51
CA ALA A 334 14.35 -11.05 18.33
C ALA A 334 15.20 -12.33 18.48
N PRO A 335 14.64 -13.56 18.58
CA PRO A 335 15.44 -14.79 18.61
C PRO A 335 16.31 -14.99 17.35
N SER A 336 15.90 -14.46 16.20
CA SER A 336 16.69 -14.53 14.97
C SER A 336 18.00 -13.75 15.05
N ILE A 337 18.13 -12.75 15.94
CA ILE A 337 19.38 -11.99 16.13
C ILE A 337 20.52 -12.92 16.56
N ALA A 338 20.25 -13.85 17.46
CA ALA A 338 21.26 -14.80 17.95
C ALA A 338 21.72 -15.76 16.85
N ARG A 339 20.82 -16.08 15.91
CA ARG A 339 21.08 -16.96 14.77
C ARG A 339 21.89 -16.24 13.69
N MET A 340 21.84 -14.91 13.59
CA MET A 340 22.58 -14.18 12.54
C MET A 340 24.09 -14.51 12.57
N PRO A 341 24.67 -14.92 11.43
CA PRO A 341 26.08 -15.29 11.36
C PRO A 341 26.98 -14.08 11.63
N THR A 342 28.24 -14.35 12.00
CA THR A 342 29.24 -13.31 12.33
C THR A 342 30.62 -13.60 11.71
N ALA A 343 30.70 -14.58 10.81
CA ALA A 343 31.95 -15.04 10.22
C ALA A 343 32.62 -13.97 9.33
N THR A 344 31.81 -13.22 8.57
CA THR A 344 32.33 -12.14 7.70
C THR A 344 32.09 -10.76 8.32
N GLU A 345 32.88 -9.77 7.89
CA GLU A 345 32.68 -8.39 8.30
C GLU A 345 31.29 -7.86 7.88
N GLY A 346 30.80 -8.25 6.69
CA GLY A 346 29.46 -7.92 6.23
C GLY A 346 28.36 -8.46 7.14
N GLN A 347 28.50 -9.70 7.60
CA GLN A 347 27.57 -10.33 8.54
C GLN A 347 27.57 -9.63 9.91
N ARG A 348 28.76 -9.30 10.44
CA ARG A 348 28.88 -8.52 11.69
C ARG A 348 28.21 -7.15 11.58
N ARG A 349 28.40 -6.46 10.46
CA ARG A 349 27.74 -5.16 10.20
C ARG A 349 26.22 -5.30 10.12
N GLN A 350 25.69 -6.28 9.39
CA GLN A 350 24.24 -6.53 9.30
C GLN A 350 23.63 -6.80 10.68
N ARG A 351 24.29 -7.63 11.51
CA ARG A 351 23.85 -7.88 12.89
C ARG A 351 23.88 -6.61 13.75
N GLN A 352 24.90 -5.77 13.60
CA GLN A 352 24.99 -4.49 14.32
C GLN A 352 23.87 -3.53 13.94
N LEU A 353 23.45 -3.50 12.67
CA LEU A 353 22.29 -2.70 12.24
C LEU A 353 21.02 -3.13 12.96
N VAL A 354 20.78 -4.44 13.06
CA VAL A 354 19.61 -4.99 13.76
C VAL A 354 19.67 -4.70 15.26
N LEU A 355 20.84 -4.84 15.89
CA LEU A 355 21.01 -4.52 17.32
C LEU A 355 20.73 -3.05 17.63
N ALA A 356 21.12 -2.14 16.73
CA ALA A 356 20.81 -0.72 16.87
C ALA A 356 19.30 -0.47 16.81
N GLU A 357 18.58 -1.06 15.85
CA GLU A 357 17.12 -0.95 15.76
C GLU A 357 16.40 -1.73 16.89
N TYR A 358 17.03 -2.76 17.46
CA TYR A 358 16.48 -3.45 18.62
C TYR A 358 16.56 -2.59 19.89
N ALA A 359 17.66 -1.88 20.09
CA ALA A 359 17.79 -0.93 21.19
C ALA A 359 16.76 0.21 21.09
N THR A 360 16.46 0.72 19.88
CA THR A 360 15.41 1.74 19.70
C THR A 360 14.03 1.20 20.03
N VAL A 361 13.69 0.00 19.55
CA VAL A 361 12.41 -0.66 19.88
C VAL A 361 12.25 -0.89 21.39
N LEU A 362 13.31 -1.32 22.08
CA LEU A 362 13.27 -1.52 23.54
C LEU A 362 13.09 -0.21 24.30
N SER A 363 13.74 0.87 23.87
CA SER A 363 13.58 2.21 24.46
C SER A 363 12.14 2.71 24.32
N GLU A 364 11.57 2.60 23.11
CA GLU A 364 10.18 2.98 22.85
C GLU A 364 9.17 2.14 23.68
N LEU A 365 9.41 0.83 23.78
CA LEU A 365 8.58 -0.05 24.60
C LEU A 365 8.65 0.31 26.08
N SER A 366 9.84 0.66 26.58
CA SER A 366 10.02 1.11 27.96
C SER A 366 9.16 2.33 28.26
N GLU A 367 9.19 3.35 27.41
CA GLU A 367 8.37 4.57 27.58
C GLU A 367 6.86 4.26 27.54
N VAL A 368 6.40 3.45 26.59
CA VAL A 368 4.97 3.10 26.44
C VAL A 368 4.49 2.24 27.62
N VAL A 369 5.28 1.24 28.02
CA VAL A 369 4.97 0.38 29.17
C VAL A 369 4.92 1.20 30.45
N MET A 370 5.92 2.07 30.67
CA MET A 370 5.95 2.96 31.84
C MET A 370 4.76 3.93 31.84
N SER A 371 4.42 4.51 30.70
CA SER A 371 3.24 5.37 30.56
C SER A 371 1.94 4.61 30.87
N ALA A 372 1.78 3.39 30.33
CA ALA A 372 0.60 2.56 30.57
C ALA A 372 0.47 2.13 32.04
N ILE A 373 1.59 1.72 32.67
CA ILE A 373 1.64 1.41 34.09
C ILE A 373 1.27 2.66 34.91
N ASN A 374 1.84 3.82 34.58
CA ASN A 374 1.54 5.07 35.27
C ASN A 374 0.08 5.50 35.12
N GLY A 375 -0.52 5.33 33.94
CA GLY A 375 -1.93 5.57 33.71
C GLY A 375 -2.82 4.59 34.47
N ALA A 376 -2.47 3.30 34.48
CA ALA A 376 -3.21 2.27 35.21
C ALA A 376 -3.16 2.44 36.73
N LEU A 377 -2.08 3.04 37.25
CA LEU A 377 -1.88 3.35 38.66
C LEU A 377 -2.45 4.73 39.08
N ALA A 378 -2.81 5.59 38.12
CA ALA A 378 -3.28 6.94 38.42
C ALA A 378 -4.56 6.98 39.28
N PRO A 379 -5.61 6.17 39.03
CA PRO A 379 -6.82 6.18 39.86
C PRO A 379 -6.55 5.77 41.32
N GLN A 380 -5.64 4.81 41.55
CA GLN A 380 -5.27 4.37 42.89
C GLN A 380 -4.44 5.44 43.61
N ARG A 381 -3.58 6.17 42.89
CA ARG A 381 -2.83 7.32 43.42
C ARG A 381 -3.78 8.45 43.84
N ASP A 382 -4.75 8.78 42.99
CA ASP A 382 -5.77 9.78 43.29
C ASP A 382 -6.63 9.39 44.50
N HIS A 383 -7.02 8.11 44.59
CA HIS A 383 -7.74 7.58 45.74
C HIS A 383 -6.90 7.65 47.03
N SER A 384 -5.63 7.27 46.97
CA SER A 384 -4.71 7.36 48.11
C SER A 384 -4.51 8.80 48.58
N MET A 385 -4.38 9.76 47.65
CA MET A 385 -4.29 11.18 47.98
C MET A 385 -5.58 11.72 48.59
N LEU A 386 -6.73 11.32 48.06
CA LEU A 386 -8.04 11.70 48.60
C LEU A 386 -8.25 11.14 50.00
N LEU A 387 -7.94 9.85 50.22
CA LEU A 387 -7.97 9.23 51.55
C LEU A 387 -7.04 9.94 52.52
N ALA A 388 -5.81 10.28 52.11
CA ALA A 388 -4.88 11.03 52.97
C ALA A 388 -5.40 12.43 53.35
N ARG A 389 -6.14 13.10 52.46
CA ARG A 389 -6.78 14.40 52.75
C ARG A 389 -8.03 14.29 53.61
N LEU A 390 -8.77 13.19 53.50
CA LEU A 390 -9.99 12.96 54.26
C LEU A 390 -9.73 12.35 55.64
N LEU A 391 -8.60 11.64 55.82
CA LEU A 391 -8.23 10.98 57.08
C LEU A 391 -8.27 11.91 58.30
N PRO A 392 -7.78 13.16 58.23
CA PRO A 392 -7.84 14.13 59.34
C PRO A 392 -9.24 14.69 59.61
N LEU A 393 -10.17 14.53 58.67
CA LEU A 393 -11.57 14.98 58.80
C LEU A 393 -12.48 13.85 59.29
N ALA A 394 -11.99 12.61 59.31
CA ALA A 394 -12.74 11.49 59.86
C ALA A 394 -12.90 11.69 61.37
N PRO A 395 -14.10 11.49 61.94
CA PRO A 395 -14.31 11.62 63.37
C PRO A 395 -13.43 10.62 64.11
N HIS A 396 -12.41 11.12 64.79
CA HIS A 396 -11.62 10.32 65.71
C HIS A 396 -12.52 9.97 66.90
N HIS A 397 -12.63 8.68 67.24
CA HIS A 397 -13.35 8.22 68.44
C HIS A 397 -12.53 8.54 69.70
N ASP A 398 -12.23 9.81 69.90
CA ASP A 398 -11.74 10.32 71.16
C ASP A 398 -12.99 10.48 72.02
N GLY A 399 -13.33 9.41 72.75
CA GLY A 399 -14.59 9.32 73.50
C GLY A 399 -14.93 10.59 74.28
N ALA A 400 -16.21 10.93 74.34
CA ALA A 400 -16.69 12.14 75.03
C ALA A 400 -16.21 12.18 76.51
N HIS A 401 -15.90 13.39 76.99
CA HIS A 401 -15.41 13.67 78.34
C HIS A 401 -16.14 12.89 79.46
N PRO A 402 -15.44 12.45 80.52
CA PRO A 402 -14.17 13.00 81.02
C PRO A 402 -12.92 12.17 80.71
N HIS A 403 -13.03 11.07 79.94
CA HIS A 403 -11.88 10.20 79.65
C HIS A 403 -11.72 9.92 78.15
N PRO A 404 -11.21 10.87 77.36
CA PRO A 404 -10.73 10.56 76.03
C PRO A 404 -9.49 9.66 76.17
N SER A 405 -9.59 8.41 75.72
CA SER A 405 -8.39 7.62 75.46
C SER A 405 -7.73 8.22 74.22
N PRO A 406 -6.48 8.70 74.29
CA PRO A 406 -5.80 9.15 73.09
C PRO A 406 -5.60 7.92 72.20
N SER A 407 -6.28 7.90 71.06
CA SER A 407 -5.84 7.07 69.94
C SER A 407 -4.35 7.40 69.72
N ASN A 408 -3.48 6.40 69.74
CA ASN A 408 -2.04 6.55 69.41
C ASN A 408 -1.79 7.02 67.96
N MET A 409 -2.84 7.37 67.22
CA MET A 409 -2.80 7.96 65.88
C MET A 409 -3.62 9.24 65.84
N ALA A 410 -3.22 10.24 66.64
CA ALA A 410 -3.69 11.61 66.46
C ALA A 410 -2.76 12.31 65.46
N PHE A 411 -3.00 12.13 64.16
CA PHE A 411 -2.21 12.81 63.14
C PHE A 411 -2.69 14.27 63.04
N GLY A 412 -1.86 15.20 63.52
CA GLY A 412 -2.12 16.63 63.29
C GLY A 412 -2.12 16.98 61.79
N PRO A 413 -2.64 18.16 61.38
CA PRO A 413 -2.70 18.58 59.98
C PRO A 413 -1.35 18.43 59.25
N HIS A 414 -0.25 18.74 59.94
CA HIS A 414 1.12 18.64 59.42
C HIS A 414 1.66 17.21 59.32
N GLU A 415 1.22 16.28 60.17
CA GLU A 415 1.65 14.88 60.13
C GLU A 415 0.91 14.09 59.05
N ALA A 416 -0.37 14.38 58.84
CA ALA A 416 -1.14 13.83 57.72
C ALA A 416 -0.56 14.31 56.37
N GLU A 417 -0.16 15.57 56.29
CA GLU A 417 0.50 16.14 55.12
C GLU A 417 1.88 15.51 54.89
N ALA A 418 2.66 15.23 55.95
CA ALA A 418 3.94 14.52 55.87
C ALA A 418 3.80 13.04 55.48
N ILE A 419 2.75 12.35 55.92
CA ILE A 419 2.43 10.97 55.50
C ILE A 419 1.98 10.95 54.04
N ALA A 420 1.14 11.89 53.62
CA ALA A 420 0.76 12.06 52.22
C ALA A 420 1.98 12.34 51.34
N TRP A 421 2.91 13.18 51.81
CA TRP A 421 4.19 13.45 51.14
C TRP A 421 5.09 12.22 51.07
N LYS A 422 5.19 11.41 52.13
CA LYS A 422 5.97 10.17 52.15
C LYS A 422 5.40 9.12 51.19
N ILE A 423 4.08 8.98 51.13
CA ILE A 423 3.40 8.10 50.17
C ILE A 423 3.65 8.63 48.74
N GLY A 424 3.54 9.94 48.51
CA GLY A 424 3.86 10.57 47.23
C GLY A 424 5.33 10.46 46.80
N ALA A 425 6.28 10.50 47.75
CA ALA A 425 7.71 10.44 47.48
C ALA A 425 8.22 9.01 47.20
N PHE A 426 7.53 7.96 47.67
CA PHE A 426 7.75 6.59 47.22
C PHE A 426 7.22 6.31 45.81
N LEU A 427 6.58 7.30 45.16
CA LEU A 427 5.87 7.17 43.88
C LEU A 427 6.50 7.97 42.72
N HIS A 428 7.75 8.44 42.86
CA HIS A 428 8.53 9.07 41.78
C HIS A 428 9.75 8.23 41.38
#